data_AF-A0A139NQU6-F1
#
_entry.id   AF-A0A139NQU6-F1
#
_cell.length_a   1.000
_cell.length_b   1.000
_cell.length_c   1.000
_cell.angle_alpha   90.00
_cell.angle_beta   90.00
_cell.angle_gamma   90.00
#
_symmetry.space_group_name_H-M   'P 1'
#
loop_
_entity.id
_entity.type
_entity.pdbx_description
1 polymer ?
#
loop_
_entity_poly.entity_id
_entity_poly.type
_entity_poly.pdbx_seq_one_letter_code
_entity_poly.pdbx_strand_id
1 'polypeptide(L)'
;MKQKKKWLFVSLFILMLGGIGMVILNAVRHKSEQEQQRNLETSIAKMLVNDYEGIDQIEFNGWSQSPETGTWHTTIILNRENRISINFRSLSGLNEISGGRYNSGTFHLTKKVEADEFSPVGKRIDEIENISLDGINIIYSSEKGK
;
A
#
# COMPACT_ATOMS: atom_id res chain seq x y z
N MET A 1 9.63 -17.80 53.39
CA MET A 1 10.27 -17.04 52.28
C MET A 1 10.59 -17.85 51.01
N LYS A 2 10.91 -19.16 51.07
CA LYS A 2 11.37 -19.94 49.90
C LYS A 2 10.30 -20.23 48.82
N GLN A 3 9.04 -20.47 49.19
CA GLN A 3 7.93 -20.77 48.26
C GLN A 3 7.47 -19.53 47.46
N LYS A 4 7.36 -18.36 48.11
CA LYS A 4 6.95 -17.09 47.47
C LYS A 4 7.94 -16.63 46.41
N LYS A 5 9.26 -16.85 46.61
CA LYS A 5 10.29 -16.56 45.61
C LYS A 5 10.17 -17.45 44.36
N LYS A 6 9.83 -18.74 44.49
CA LYS A 6 9.64 -19.65 43.35
C LYS A 6 8.44 -19.24 42.46
N TRP A 7 7.32 -18.86 43.08
CA TRP A 7 6.16 -18.34 42.34
C TRP A 7 6.45 -17.03 41.61
N LEU A 8 7.29 -16.17 42.19
CA LEU A 8 7.78 -14.95 41.57
C LEU A 8 8.63 -15.24 40.32
N PHE A 9 9.49 -16.26 40.35
CA PHE A 9 10.26 -16.70 39.18
C PHE A 9 9.37 -17.31 38.08
N VAL A 10 8.37 -18.11 38.45
CA VAL A 10 7.42 -18.69 37.47
C VAL A 10 6.59 -17.59 36.80
N SER A 11 6.10 -16.59 37.55
CA SER A 11 5.36 -15.49 36.93
C SER A 11 6.24 -14.60 36.04
N LEU A 12 7.51 -14.37 36.42
CA LEU A 12 8.47 -13.62 35.61
C LEU A 12 8.78 -14.35 34.30
N PHE A 13 8.86 -15.68 34.32
CA PHE A 13 9.10 -16.50 33.14
C PHE A 13 7.92 -16.47 32.16
N ILE A 14 6.69 -16.54 32.66
CA ILE A 14 5.47 -16.42 31.84
C ILE A 14 5.37 -15.02 31.21
N LEU A 15 5.70 -13.96 31.97
CA LEU A 15 5.72 -12.59 31.45
C LEU A 15 6.80 -12.39 30.37
N MET A 16 7.98 -12.99 30.53
CA MET A 16 9.02 -12.96 29.49
C MET A 16 8.58 -13.68 28.22
N LEU A 17 8.00 -14.88 28.33
CA LEU A 17 7.52 -15.62 27.16
C LEU A 17 6.37 -14.88 26.45
N GLY A 18 5.42 -14.31 27.21
CA GLY A 18 4.34 -13.50 26.65
C GLY A 18 4.83 -12.22 25.97
N GLY A 19 5.79 -11.51 26.60
CA GLY A 19 6.37 -10.29 26.05
C GLY A 19 7.17 -10.53 24.77
N ILE A 20 8.01 -11.57 24.74
CA ILE A 20 8.77 -11.95 23.55
C ILE A 20 7.82 -12.37 22.42
N GLY A 21 6.76 -13.13 22.74
CA GLY A 21 5.75 -13.53 21.77
C GLY A 21 5.05 -12.34 21.10
N MET A 22 4.67 -11.31 21.87
CA MET A 22 4.07 -10.09 21.31
C MET A 22 5.01 -9.34 20.36
N VAL A 23 6.30 -9.22 20.71
CA VAL A 23 7.29 -8.55 19.85
C VAL A 23 7.45 -9.29 18.52
N ILE A 24 7.55 -10.62 18.55
CA ILE A 24 7.66 -11.43 17.33
C ILE A 24 6.40 -11.28 16.46
N LEU A 25 5.20 -11.40 17.05
CA LEU A 25 3.95 -11.23 16.33
C LEU A 25 3.84 -9.85 15.67
N ASN A 26 4.22 -8.79 16.39
CA ASN A 26 4.20 -7.44 15.85
C ASN A 26 5.18 -7.28 14.68
N ALA A 27 6.40 -7.83 14.80
CA ALA A 27 7.38 -7.80 13.72
C ALA A 27 6.91 -8.57 12.47
N VAL A 28 6.29 -9.74 12.65
CA VAL A 28 5.71 -10.53 11.56
C VAL A 28 4.61 -9.75 10.86
N ARG A 29 3.70 -9.12 11.62
CA ARG A 29 2.61 -8.32 11.07
C ARG A 29 3.13 -7.13 10.25
N HIS A 30 4.09 -6.38 10.78
CA HIS A 30 4.69 -5.26 10.05
C HIS A 30 5.34 -5.71 8.74
N LYS A 31 6.04 -6.85 8.75
CA LYS A 31 6.63 -7.40 7.53
C LYS A 31 5.56 -7.77 6.49
N SER A 32 4.46 -8.40 6.91
CA SER A 32 3.36 -8.72 6.00
C SER A 32 2.66 -7.49 5.43
N GLU A 33 2.48 -6.43 6.23
CA GLU A 33 1.88 -5.18 5.75
C GLU A 33 2.78 -4.48 4.72
N GLN A 34 4.10 -4.44 4.94
CA GLN A 34 5.06 -3.89 3.98
C GLN A 34 5.06 -4.66 2.66
N GLU A 35 4.96 -5.99 2.71
CA GLU A 35 4.88 -6.83 1.52
C GLU A 35 3.57 -6.59 0.75
N GLN A 36 2.45 -6.49 1.46
CA GLN A 36 1.15 -6.12 0.87
C GLN A 36 1.19 -4.75 0.21
N GLN A 37 1.77 -3.75 0.88
CA GLN A 37 1.98 -2.41 0.32
C GLN A 37 2.81 -2.46 -0.96
N ARG A 38 3.96 -3.14 -0.95
CA ARG A 38 4.85 -3.26 -2.12
C ARG A 38 4.16 -3.93 -3.31
N ASN A 39 3.40 -5.00 -3.06
CA ASN A 39 2.64 -5.70 -4.09
C ASN A 39 1.54 -4.80 -4.64
N LEU A 40 0.80 -4.12 -3.76
CA LEU A 40 -0.27 -3.20 -4.16
C LEU A 40 0.26 -1.99 -4.93
N GLU A 41 1.43 -1.43 -4.56
CA GLU A 41 2.13 -0.40 -5.34
C GLU A 41 2.41 -0.87 -6.77
N THR A 42 2.82 -2.13 -6.94
CA THR A 42 3.04 -2.71 -8.29
C THR A 42 1.73 -2.81 -9.06
N SER A 43 0.65 -3.27 -8.44
CA SER A 43 -0.67 -3.34 -9.10
C SER A 43 -1.22 -1.95 -9.44
N ILE A 44 -1.02 -0.96 -8.58
CA ILE A 44 -1.39 0.45 -8.84
C ILE A 44 -0.57 1.00 -10.00
N ALA A 45 0.73 0.72 -10.06
CA ALA A 45 1.58 1.15 -11.17
C ALA A 45 1.05 0.61 -12.50
N LYS A 46 0.70 -0.67 -12.57
CA LYS A 46 0.09 -1.28 -13.75
C LYS A 46 -1.23 -0.63 -14.13
N MET A 47 -2.10 -0.39 -13.14
CA MET A 47 -3.38 0.29 -13.35
C MET A 47 -3.18 1.68 -13.96
N LEU A 48 -2.23 2.45 -13.44
CA LEU A 48 -1.94 3.81 -13.93
C LEU A 48 -1.36 3.79 -15.35
N VAL A 49 -0.42 2.89 -15.65
CA VAL A 49 0.10 2.71 -17.01
C VAL A 49 -1.00 2.23 -17.97
N ASN A 50 -1.95 1.44 -17.49
CA ASN A 50 -3.11 1.05 -18.27
C ASN A 50 -4.04 2.23 -18.56
N ASP A 51 -4.26 3.11 -17.58
CA ASP A 51 -5.29 4.14 -17.66
C ASP A 51 -4.81 5.45 -18.30
N TYR A 52 -3.50 5.73 -18.27
CA TYR A 52 -2.94 6.99 -18.75
C TYR A 52 -1.82 6.79 -19.78
N GLU A 53 -1.74 7.74 -20.72
CA GLU A 53 -0.69 7.82 -21.72
C GLU A 53 0.56 8.54 -21.17
N GLY A 54 1.72 8.19 -21.72
CA GLY A 54 2.96 8.93 -21.50
C GLY A 54 3.50 8.88 -20.07
N ILE A 55 3.14 7.89 -19.27
CA ILE A 55 3.77 7.68 -17.96
C ILE A 55 5.19 7.13 -18.18
N ASP A 56 6.18 7.85 -17.65
CA ASP A 56 7.58 7.44 -17.62
C ASP A 56 8.09 7.23 -16.19
N GLN A 57 7.44 7.86 -15.20
CA GLN A 57 7.80 7.75 -13.80
C GLN A 57 6.56 7.66 -12.90
N ILE A 58 6.60 6.76 -11.91
CA ILE A 58 5.60 6.60 -10.86
C ILE A 58 6.31 6.62 -9.50
N GLU A 59 5.91 7.52 -8.62
CA GLU A 59 6.52 7.68 -7.30
C GLU A 59 5.46 7.60 -6.20
N PHE A 60 5.62 6.64 -5.29
CA PHE A 60 4.75 6.45 -4.14
C PHE A 60 5.28 7.23 -2.93
N ASN A 61 4.46 8.14 -2.40
CA ASN A 61 4.80 8.99 -1.25
C ASN A 61 4.46 8.39 0.12
N GLY A 62 4.32 7.07 0.19
CA GLY A 62 4.00 6.37 1.42
C GLY A 62 2.53 6.08 1.62
N TRP A 63 2.30 5.30 2.67
CA TRP A 63 0.98 4.83 3.09
C TRP A 63 0.60 5.50 4.40
N SER A 64 -0.68 5.82 4.54
CA SER A 64 -1.28 6.20 5.81
C SER A 64 -2.57 5.43 6.02
N GLN A 65 -2.94 5.24 7.29
CA GLN A 65 -4.21 4.64 7.68
C GLN A 65 -4.94 5.63 8.59
N SER A 66 -6.20 5.94 8.29
CA SER A 66 -7.05 6.75 9.17
C SER A 66 -7.35 5.95 10.44
N PRO A 67 -7.00 6.45 11.64
CA PRO A 67 -7.34 5.80 12.90
C PRO A 67 -8.85 5.69 13.13
N GLU A 68 -9.63 6.65 12.59
CA GLU A 68 -11.09 6.72 12.79
C GLU A 68 -11.86 5.72 11.93
N THR A 69 -11.44 5.57 10.67
CA THR A 69 -12.18 4.75 9.69
C THR A 69 -11.48 3.45 9.31
N GLY A 70 -10.19 3.31 9.65
CA GLY A 70 -9.35 2.21 9.20
C GLY A 70 -8.98 2.26 7.71
N THR A 71 -9.44 3.28 6.98
CA THR A 71 -9.19 3.47 5.54
C THR A 71 -7.72 3.73 5.29
N TRP A 72 -7.16 3.02 4.31
CA TRP A 72 -5.80 3.23 3.84
C TRP A 72 -5.76 4.28 2.75
N HIS A 73 -4.66 5.01 2.68
CA HIS A 73 -4.44 6.06 1.70
C HIS A 73 -3.00 6.02 1.19
N THR A 74 -2.83 6.27 -0.10
CA THR A 74 -1.53 6.53 -0.71
C THR A 74 -1.60 7.74 -1.65
N THR A 75 -0.50 8.47 -1.72
CA THR A 75 -0.32 9.57 -2.68
C THR A 75 0.76 9.17 -3.68
N ILE A 76 0.46 9.37 -4.96
CA ILE A 76 1.31 8.99 -6.08
C ILE A 76 1.62 10.25 -6.89
N ILE A 77 2.87 10.38 -7.33
CA ILE A 77 3.31 11.42 -8.26
C ILE A 77 3.70 10.74 -9.57
N LEU A 78 3.06 11.15 -10.67
CA LEU A 78 3.32 10.67 -12.01
C LEU A 78 4.10 11.72 -12.78
N ASN A 79 5.16 11.32 -13.46
CA ASN A 79 6.03 12.21 -14.24
C ASN A 79 6.47 13.46 -13.46
N ARG A 80 6.71 13.31 -12.15
CA ARG A 80 7.18 14.36 -11.20
C ARG A 80 6.19 15.49 -10.89
N GLU A 81 5.07 15.60 -11.59
CA GLU A 81 4.14 16.73 -11.45
C GLU A 81 2.69 16.32 -11.15
N ASN A 82 2.25 15.19 -11.70
CA ASN A 82 0.84 14.80 -11.71
C ASN A 82 0.52 14.02 -10.43
N ARG A 83 -0.15 14.68 -9.48
CA ARG A 83 -0.48 14.07 -8.19
C ARG A 83 -1.86 13.41 -8.20
N ILE A 84 -1.90 12.13 -7.82
CA ILE A 84 -3.12 11.38 -7.51
C ILE A 84 -3.06 10.87 -6.07
N SER A 85 -4.22 10.86 -5.42
CA SER A 85 -4.43 10.23 -4.13
C SER A 85 -5.47 9.12 -4.27
N ILE A 86 -5.20 7.94 -3.72
CA ILE A 86 -6.10 6.79 -3.78
C ILE A 86 -6.39 6.29 -2.37
N ASN A 87 -7.67 5.99 -2.11
CA ASN A 87 -8.15 5.44 -0.86
C ASN A 87 -8.52 3.96 -1.03
N PHE A 88 -8.26 3.15 0.00
CA PHE A 88 -8.53 1.72 0.02
C PHE A 88 -9.20 1.31 1.32
N ARG A 89 -10.13 0.34 1.26
CA ARG A 89 -10.69 -0.28 2.47
C ARG A 89 -9.67 -1.19 3.16
N SER A 90 -8.85 -1.90 2.38
CA SER A 90 -7.75 -2.74 2.88
C SER A 90 -6.63 -2.86 1.83
N LEU A 91 -5.52 -3.48 2.20
CA LEU A 91 -4.34 -3.65 1.33
C LEU A 91 -4.39 -4.93 0.47
N SER A 92 -5.53 -5.63 0.40
CA SER A 92 -5.64 -6.95 -0.24
C SER A 92 -5.59 -6.90 -1.78
N GLY A 93 -5.84 -5.75 -2.39
CA GLY A 93 -5.80 -5.62 -3.85
C GLY A 93 -6.49 -4.36 -4.39
N LEU A 94 -6.51 -4.24 -5.72
CA LEU A 94 -7.14 -3.11 -6.42
C LEU A 94 -8.67 -3.07 -6.28
N ASN A 95 -9.31 -4.21 -6.00
CA ASN A 95 -10.74 -4.29 -5.71
C ASN A 95 -11.15 -3.55 -4.43
N GLU A 96 -10.18 -3.19 -3.58
CA GLU A 96 -10.42 -2.47 -2.33
C GLU A 96 -10.41 -0.95 -2.51
N ILE A 97 -10.13 -0.45 -3.71
CA ILE A 97 -10.18 0.99 -4.02
C ILE A 97 -11.57 1.51 -3.68
N SER A 98 -11.63 2.47 -2.76
CA SER A 98 -12.85 3.12 -2.31
C SER A 98 -13.02 4.52 -2.90
N GLY A 99 -11.97 5.07 -3.51
CA GLY A 99 -12.04 6.33 -4.25
C GLY A 99 -10.66 6.85 -4.64
N GLY A 100 -10.66 7.84 -5.53
CA GLY A 100 -9.46 8.54 -5.96
C GLY A 100 -9.73 10.05 -6.10
N ARG A 101 -8.68 10.86 -5.93
CA ARG A 101 -8.74 12.31 -6.12
C ARG A 101 -7.46 12.80 -6.78
N TYR A 102 -7.62 13.76 -7.68
CA TYR A 102 -6.53 14.58 -8.23
C TYR A 102 -7.01 16.03 -8.36
N ASN A 103 -6.07 16.95 -8.58
CA ASN A 103 -6.38 18.34 -8.86
C ASN A 103 -6.37 18.55 -10.38
N SER A 104 -7.53 18.84 -10.98
CA SER A 104 -7.65 19.04 -12.43
C SER A 104 -6.87 20.25 -12.97
N GLY A 105 -6.54 21.23 -12.12
CA GLY A 105 -5.73 22.37 -12.53
C GLY A 105 -4.23 22.07 -12.67
N THR A 106 -3.77 20.95 -12.10
CA THR A 106 -2.35 20.55 -12.10
C THR A 106 -2.11 19.13 -12.61
N PHE A 107 -3.17 18.45 -13.07
CA PHE A 107 -3.11 17.10 -13.59
C PHE A 107 -3.35 17.15 -15.09
N HIS A 108 -2.33 16.77 -15.85
CA HIS A 108 -2.23 17.02 -17.29
C HIS A 108 -2.08 15.74 -18.12
N LEU A 109 -2.08 14.55 -17.49
CA LEU A 109 -2.02 13.28 -18.22
C LEU A 109 -3.32 13.01 -18.98
N THR A 110 -3.16 12.53 -20.21
CA THR A 110 -4.27 12.07 -21.05
C THR A 110 -4.68 10.68 -20.65
N LYS A 111 -5.98 10.48 -20.40
CA LYS A 111 -6.56 9.18 -20.12
C LYS A 111 -6.72 8.40 -21.43
N LYS A 112 -6.36 7.11 -21.44
CA LYS A 112 -6.53 6.25 -22.61
C LYS A 112 -8.01 6.03 -22.91
N VAL A 113 -8.37 6.03 -24.18
CA VAL A 113 -9.77 5.92 -24.68
C VAL A 113 -10.45 4.62 -24.24
N GLU A 114 -9.68 3.55 -24.07
CA GLU A 114 -10.16 2.22 -23.64
C GLU A 114 -10.29 2.07 -22.12
N ALA A 115 -9.80 3.04 -21.34
CA ALA A 115 -10.11 3.13 -19.92
C ALA A 115 -11.52 3.71 -19.74
N ASP A 116 -12.52 2.98 -20.23
CA ASP A 116 -13.93 3.34 -20.19
C ASP A 116 -14.28 3.92 -18.82
N GLU A 117 -14.86 5.12 -18.81
CA GLU A 117 -15.07 5.94 -17.61
C GLU A 117 -15.94 5.27 -16.54
N PHE A 118 -16.54 4.13 -16.88
CA PHE A 118 -17.48 3.39 -16.04
C PHE A 118 -17.08 1.95 -15.73
N SER A 119 -15.96 1.45 -16.22
CA SER A 119 -15.54 0.08 -15.87
C SER A 119 -14.83 0.11 -14.51
N PRO A 120 -15.44 -0.41 -13.43
CA PRO A 120 -14.81 -0.42 -12.12
C PRO A 120 -13.50 -1.21 -12.20
N VAL A 121 -12.46 -0.77 -11.50
CA VAL A 121 -11.14 -1.42 -11.51
C VAL A 121 -11.25 -2.94 -11.30
N GLY A 122 -12.18 -3.38 -10.45
CA GLY A 122 -12.48 -4.80 -10.20
C GLY A 122 -12.84 -5.64 -11.43
N LYS A 123 -13.37 -5.06 -12.51
CA LYS A 123 -13.71 -5.78 -13.75
C LYS A 123 -12.53 -5.94 -14.71
N ARG A 124 -11.46 -5.18 -14.51
CA ARG A 124 -10.29 -5.11 -15.40
C ARG A 124 -9.00 -5.57 -14.71
N ILE A 125 -9.10 -6.24 -13.57
CA ILE A 125 -7.90 -6.70 -12.81
C ILE A 125 -7.03 -7.60 -13.68
N ASP A 126 -7.63 -8.57 -14.38
CA ASP A 126 -6.89 -9.50 -15.25
C ASP A 126 -6.15 -8.76 -16.38
N GLU A 127 -6.77 -7.73 -16.97
CA GLU A 127 -6.13 -6.88 -17.98
C GLU A 127 -4.96 -6.10 -17.37
N ILE A 128 -5.19 -5.46 -16.22
CA ILE A 128 -4.19 -4.67 -15.50
C ILE A 128 -3.00 -5.55 -15.10
N GLU A 129 -3.22 -6.77 -14.62
CA GLU A 129 -2.16 -7.68 -14.19
C GLU A 129 -1.20 -8.04 -15.33
N ASN A 130 -1.67 -8.03 -16.58
CA ASN A 130 -0.88 -8.32 -17.77
C ASN A 130 -0.13 -7.11 -18.34
N ILE A 131 -0.32 -5.90 -17.78
CA ILE A 131 0.39 -4.70 -18.21
C ILE A 131 1.88 -4.81 -17.86
N SER A 132 2.73 -4.60 -18.87
CA SER A 132 4.17 -4.46 -18.68
C SER A 132 4.50 -3.10 -18.08
N LEU A 133 5.48 -3.10 -17.18
CA LEU A 133 6.07 -1.90 -16.58
C LEU A 133 7.49 -1.63 -17.13
N ASP A 134 7.86 -2.31 -18.22
CA ASP A 134 9.19 -2.15 -18.82
C ASP A 134 9.41 -0.70 -19.26
N GLY A 135 10.57 -0.14 -18.88
CA GLY A 135 10.91 1.25 -19.16
C GLY A 135 10.26 2.28 -18.23
N ILE A 136 9.37 1.87 -17.32
CA ILE A 136 8.75 2.75 -16.33
C ILE A 136 9.65 2.84 -15.10
N ASN A 137 10.04 4.06 -14.72
CA ASN A 137 10.76 4.29 -13.48
C ASN A 137 9.80 4.30 -12.28
N ILE A 138 9.83 3.25 -11.46
CA ILE A 138 8.95 3.12 -10.29
C ILE A 138 9.76 3.33 -9.02
N ILE A 139 9.38 4.34 -8.24
CA ILE A 139 9.93 4.63 -6.93
C ILE A 139 8.91 4.21 -5.89
N TYR A 140 9.16 3.06 -5.26
CA TYR A 140 8.29 2.49 -4.24
C TYR A 140 8.42 3.25 -2.92
N SER A 141 7.37 3.25 -2.10
CA SER A 141 7.40 4.06 -0.86
C SER A 141 8.46 3.57 0.14
N SER A 142 8.70 2.26 0.17
CA SER A 142 9.77 1.64 0.96
C SER A 142 11.18 2.14 0.64
N GLU A 143 11.39 2.79 -0.52
CA GLU A 143 12.67 3.34 -0.93
C GLU A 143 12.84 4.80 -0.48
N LYS A 144 11.76 5.47 -0.07
CA LYS A 144 11.79 6.79 0.54
C LYS A 144 12.10 6.71 2.04
N GLY A 145 13.37 6.46 2.36
CA GLY A 145 13.82 6.42 3.76
C GLY A 145 15.16 5.73 4.00
N LYS A 146 15.98 5.55 2.97
CA LYS A 146 17.39 5.13 3.09
C LYS A 146 18.32 6.31 2.92
#